data_AF-A0A502BNJ6-F1
#
_entry.id   AF-A0A502BNJ6-F1
#
_cell.length_a   1.000
_cell.length_b   1.000
_cell.length_c   1.000
_cell.angle_alpha   90.00
_cell.angle_beta   90.00
_cell.angle_gamma   90.00
#
_symmetry.space_group_name_H-M   'P 1'
#
loop_
_entity.id
_entity.type
_entity.pdbx_description
1 polymer ?
#
loop_
_entity_poly.entity_id
_entity_poly.type
_entity_poly.pdbx_seq_one_letter_code
_entity_poly.pdbx_strand_id
1 'polypeptide(L)'
;MKIRTALLGTLMASALLAGCQGSSVSDLSLRAEKPLPQKIVAKMKAKGMTRTSPVMVRIFKEEGVLEVWKQKNNGKYDQIASYEICKWSGKLGPKFIEGDRQAPEGFYTVRPAQMNPNSQYHLAFNMGFPNAYDRAHNRTGQNLMVHGACSSSGCYSMTDESVSEIYAFGRDAFKGGQRDFQIQAFPFRMTAANMARYKNDPNYDFWKMLKQGYDSFEATKVPPKVDVCEKRYVFNVATPDGQPLSPTGACPPSANASSMAYASSYEKTFQSAFSAAQKKPAPSIQGISEAKLVSAWSAARARGEKVTREPPSLSPASAETPNAPDIAPAPTPISAQPTAIASTPAIVDATQTASVPVPQQNPATVAPMATANTVAIPAPEKKKPWWKLGGN
;
A
#
# COMPACT_ATOMS: atom_id res chain seq x y z
N MET A 1 67.01 44.22 -39.28
CA MET A 1 65.89 44.60 -40.17
C MET A 1 64.57 44.42 -39.42
N LYS A 2 63.65 45.37 -39.59
CA LYS A 2 62.33 45.48 -38.94
C LYS A 2 61.33 44.42 -39.48
N ILE A 3 60.30 44.10 -38.67
CA ILE A 3 58.84 44.01 -38.95
C ILE A 3 58.24 43.27 -37.72
N ARG A 4 57.63 43.92 -36.71
CA ARG A 4 56.28 44.54 -36.59
C ARG A 4 55.08 43.56 -36.63
N THR A 5 54.41 43.48 -35.47
CA THR A 5 52.94 43.48 -35.21
C THR A 5 52.07 42.32 -35.67
N ALA A 6 51.32 41.67 -34.76
CA ALA A 6 49.92 42.00 -34.40
C ALA A 6 49.19 40.88 -33.61
N LEU A 7 48.11 41.27 -32.91
CA LEU A 7 47.01 40.49 -32.29
C LEU A 7 47.33 39.91 -30.89
N LEU A 8 47.06 40.61 -29.78
CA LEU A 8 45.78 41.09 -29.23
C LEU A 8 44.71 40.00 -29.07
N GLY A 9 44.50 39.60 -27.82
CA GLY A 9 43.16 39.48 -27.24
C GLY A 9 42.45 38.13 -27.37
N THR A 10 42.46 37.34 -26.29
CA THR A 10 41.21 36.70 -25.87
C THR A 10 41.15 36.62 -24.35
N LEU A 11 40.20 37.39 -23.83
CA LEU A 11 39.81 37.51 -22.44
C LEU A 11 39.39 36.16 -21.85
N MET A 12 39.55 36.09 -20.53
CA MET A 12 38.82 35.23 -19.60
C MET A 12 37.36 34.97 -20.02
N ALA A 13 36.96 33.70 -20.00
CA ALA A 13 35.59 33.29 -19.71
C ALA A 13 35.63 32.05 -18.80
N SER A 14 36.21 32.24 -17.62
CA SER A 14 36.11 31.31 -16.51
C SER A 14 34.71 31.42 -15.90
N ALA A 15 34.05 30.27 -15.73
CA ALA A 15 32.99 30.01 -14.76
C ALA A 15 31.70 30.86 -14.83
N LEU A 16 30.77 30.42 -15.68
CA LEU A 16 29.33 30.57 -15.41
C LEU A 16 28.65 29.19 -15.49
N LEU A 17 28.79 28.42 -14.40
CA LEU A 17 27.85 27.35 -14.05
C LEU A 17 27.18 27.72 -12.73
N ALA A 18 26.45 28.84 -12.75
CA ALA A 18 25.53 29.21 -11.69
C ALA A 18 24.20 28.49 -11.91
N GLY A 19 24.00 27.43 -11.11
CA GLY A 19 22.71 27.03 -10.52
C GLY A 19 21.47 26.96 -11.41
N CYS A 20 21.23 25.81 -12.04
CA CYS A 20 19.85 25.33 -12.15
C CYS A 20 19.45 24.72 -10.81
N GLN A 21 18.51 25.39 -10.14
CA GLN A 21 17.86 24.98 -8.90
C GLN A 21 17.19 23.61 -9.07
N GLY A 22 17.90 22.55 -8.70
CA GLY A 22 17.36 21.21 -8.51
C GLY A 22 17.79 20.73 -7.15
N SER A 23 16.87 20.19 -6.36
CA SER A 23 17.13 19.62 -5.02
C SER A 23 18.48 18.91 -4.99
N SER A 24 19.37 19.32 -4.07
CA SER A 24 20.68 18.68 -3.95
C SER A 24 20.50 17.20 -3.57
N VAL A 25 21.44 16.34 -3.99
CA VAL A 25 21.44 14.91 -3.61
C VAL A 25 21.34 14.71 -2.10
N SER A 26 21.84 15.67 -1.31
CA SER A 26 21.72 15.71 0.14
C SER A 26 20.28 15.92 0.60
N ASP A 27 19.52 16.85 0.01
CA ASP A 27 18.10 17.11 0.36
C ASP A 27 17.20 15.89 0.07
N LEU A 28 17.43 15.20 -1.05
CA LEU A 28 16.69 13.99 -1.40
C LEU A 28 16.96 12.83 -0.43
N SER A 29 18.22 12.64 -0.04
CA SER A 29 18.63 11.64 0.96
C SER A 29 17.99 11.92 2.34
N LEU A 30 17.92 13.20 2.73
CA LEU A 30 17.33 13.61 4.01
C LEU A 30 15.83 13.29 4.12
N ARG A 31 15.07 13.41 3.02
CA ARG A 31 13.63 13.08 3.01
C ARG A 31 13.39 11.59 3.22
N ALA A 32 14.14 10.75 2.50
CA ALA A 32 14.01 9.30 2.56
C ALA A 32 14.47 8.71 3.90
N GLU A 33 15.38 9.38 4.61
CA GLU A 33 15.91 8.97 5.91
C GLU A 33 15.16 9.57 7.11
N LYS A 34 14.12 10.38 6.89
CA LYS A 34 13.28 10.94 7.96
C LYS A 34 12.75 9.82 8.88
N PRO A 35 12.98 9.89 10.20
CA PRO A 35 12.50 8.86 11.12
C PRO A 35 10.98 8.95 11.33
N LEU A 36 10.38 7.82 11.72
CA LEU A 36 8.99 7.81 12.18
C LEU A 36 8.82 8.73 13.42
N PRO A 37 7.69 9.44 13.55
CA PRO A 37 7.43 10.30 14.70
C PRO A 37 7.47 9.53 16.02
N GLN A 38 7.92 10.20 17.10
CA GLN A 38 8.04 9.59 18.43
C GLN A 38 6.72 9.01 18.94
N LYS A 39 5.58 9.65 18.62
CA LYS A 39 4.23 9.13 18.92
C LYS A 39 4.01 7.74 18.33
N ILE A 40 4.40 7.53 17.08
CA ILE A 40 4.26 6.23 16.39
C ILE A 40 5.22 5.21 17.00
N VAL A 41 6.45 5.60 17.30
CA VAL A 41 7.43 4.72 17.96
C VAL A 41 6.97 4.29 19.36
N ALA A 42 6.39 5.21 20.14
CA ALA A 42 5.80 4.90 21.44
C ALA A 42 4.61 3.93 21.30
N LYS A 43 3.74 4.15 20.31
CA LYS A 43 2.63 3.23 20.00
C LYS A 43 3.12 1.84 19.60
N MET A 44 4.21 1.74 18.82
CA MET A 44 4.83 0.45 18.49
C MET A 44 5.28 -0.29 19.75
N LYS A 45 6.02 0.40 20.63
CA LYS A 45 6.50 -0.18 21.90
C LYS A 45 5.32 -0.70 22.73
N ALA A 46 4.26 0.09 22.87
CA ALA A 46 3.06 -0.31 23.61
C ALA A 46 2.35 -1.52 23.01
N LYS A 47 2.42 -1.71 21.69
CA LYS A 47 1.81 -2.85 20.97
C LYS A 47 2.76 -4.04 20.80
N GLY A 48 3.96 -4.01 21.40
CA GLY A 48 4.95 -5.08 21.26
C GLY A 48 5.49 -5.23 19.84
N MET A 49 5.75 -4.10 19.18
CA MET A 49 6.33 -4.01 17.83
C MET A 49 7.68 -3.29 17.92
N THR A 50 8.68 -3.76 17.18
CA THR A 50 9.97 -3.04 17.03
C THR A 50 9.93 -2.15 15.79
N ARG A 51 10.76 -1.10 15.70
CA ARG A 51 10.82 -0.23 14.50
C ARG A 51 11.07 -1.03 13.22
N THR A 52 11.91 -2.05 13.30
CA THR A 52 12.33 -2.92 12.20
C THR A 52 11.42 -4.15 11.96
N SER A 53 10.34 -4.33 12.72
CA SER A 53 9.44 -5.48 12.52
C SER A 53 8.80 -5.45 11.12
N PRO A 54 8.49 -6.61 10.52
CA PRO A 54 7.83 -6.68 9.22
C PRO A 54 6.52 -5.89 9.14
N VAL A 55 6.23 -5.36 7.96
CA VAL A 55 5.01 -4.59 7.66
C VAL A 55 4.21 -5.21 6.52
N MET A 56 2.95 -4.82 6.43
CA MET A 56 2.09 -4.96 5.26
C MET A 56 1.18 -3.74 5.16
N VAL A 57 0.60 -3.51 3.99
CA VAL A 57 -0.30 -2.38 3.74
C VAL A 57 -1.65 -2.88 3.23
N ARG A 58 -2.74 -2.24 3.67
CA ARG A 58 -4.08 -2.44 3.11
C ARG A 58 -4.61 -1.12 2.59
N ILE A 59 -5.24 -1.15 1.42
CA ILE A 59 -5.83 0.01 0.78
C ILE A 59 -7.32 -0.29 0.57
N PHE A 60 -8.15 0.67 0.94
CA PHE A 60 -9.59 0.61 0.82
C PHE A 60 -10.07 1.79 -0.01
N LYS A 61 -10.44 1.54 -1.26
CA LYS A 61 -10.76 2.61 -2.22
C LYS A 61 -12.01 3.39 -1.82
N GLU A 62 -13.11 2.70 -1.52
CA GLU A 62 -14.37 3.39 -1.17
C GLU A 62 -14.22 4.21 0.11
N GLU A 63 -13.50 3.69 1.11
CA GLU A 63 -13.20 4.40 2.34
C GLU A 63 -12.14 5.50 2.16
N GLY A 64 -11.36 5.47 1.07
CA GLY A 64 -10.27 6.42 0.85
C GLY A 64 -9.17 6.29 1.90
N VAL A 65 -8.83 5.07 2.33
CA VAL A 65 -7.88 4.85 3.44
C VAL A 65 -6.79 3.85 3.08
N LEU A 66 -5.55 4.18 3.47
CA LEU A 66 -4.40 3.30 3.50
C LEU A 66 -4.02 2.97 4.95
N GLU A 67 -3.99 1.70 5.30
CA GLU A 67 -3.61 1.20 6.60
C GLU A 67 -2.22 0.56 6.57
N VAL A 68 -1.38 0.88 7.55
CA VAL A 68 -0.12 0.17 7.79
C VAL A 68 -0.31 -0.79 8.95
N TRP A 69 0.00 -2.05 8.70
CA TRP A 69 -0.04 -3.14 9.67
C TRP A 69 1.37 -3.63 9.93
N LYS A 70 1.69 -3.92 11.19
CA LYS A 70 3.03 -4.30 11.61
C LYS A 70 3.00 -5.54 12.47
N GLN A 71 3.98 -6.41 12.29
CA GLN A 71 4.11 -7.63 13.06
C GLN A 71 4.47 -7.32 14.51
N LYS A 72 3.77 -7.96 15.44
CA LYS A 72 4.08 -7.97 16.87
C LYS A 72 5.05 -9.12 17.19
N ASN A 73 5.62 -9.09 18.39
CA ASN A 73 6.54 -10.14 18.87
C ASN A 73 5.95 -11.57 18.86
N ASN A 74 4.62 -11.71 18.84
CA ASN A 74 3.93 -13.00 18.76
C ASN A 74 3.68 -13.49 17.31
N GLY A 75 4.27 -12.84 16.31
CA GLY A 75 4.14 -13.20 14.90
C GLY A 75 2.88 -12.71 14.21
N LYS A 76 1.88 -12.21 14.94
CA LYS A 76 0.64 -11.65 14.39
C LYS A 76 0.77 -10.16 14.10
N TYR A 77 0.05 -9.71 13.08
CA TYR A 77 0.00 -8.32 12.66
C TYR A 77 -1.12 -7.58 13.36
N ASP A 78 -0.86 -6.31 13.61
CA ASP A 78 -1.85 -5.40 14.17
C ASP A 78 -1.65 -4.01 13.54
N GLN A 79 -2.75 -3.26 13.40
CA GLN A 79 -2.72 -1.97 12.72
C GLN A 79 -1.95 -0.97 13.57
N ILE A 80 -0.94 -0.35 12.97
CA ILE A 80 -0.13 0.68 13.64
C ILE A 80 -0.56 2.09 13.24
N ALA A 81 -0.94 2.28 11.98
CA ALA A 81 -1.35 3.59 11.45
C ALA A 81 -2.42 3.47 10.36
N SER A 82 -3.12 4.58 10.12
CA SER A 82 -4.16 4.74 9.11
C SER A 82 -4.01 6.14 8.51
N TYR A 83 -4.06 6.24 7.19
CA TYR A 83 -3.84 7.48 6.45
C TYR A 83 -4.99 7.67 5.46
N GLU A 84 -5.51 8.88 5.39
CA GLU A 84 -6.46 9.27 4.35
C GLU A 84 -5.73 9.39 3.00
N ILE A 85 -6.36 8.85 1.97
CA ILE A 85 -5.89 8.92 0.58
C ILE A 85 -6.49 10.19 -0.02
N CYS A 86 -5.63 11.12 -0.42
CA CYS A 86 -6.05 12.34 -1.09
C CYS A 86 -6.90 12.06 -2.32
N LYS A 87 -6.36 11.20 -3.21
CA LYS A 87 -7.02 10.82 -4.44
C LYS A 87 -6.52 9.46 -4.89
N TRP A 88 -7.43 8.66 -5.40
CA TRP A 88 -7.13 7.51 -6.23
C TRP A 88 -7.92 7.64 -7.52
N SER A 89 -7.41 7.05 -8.60
CA SER A 89 -7.95 7.28 -9.94
C SER A 89 -8.95 6.20 -10.35
N GLY A 90 -10.00 6.61 -11.08
CA GLY A 90 -11.00 5.73 -11.65
C GLY A 90 -12.20 5.50 -10.73
N LYS A 91 -12.75 4.29 -10.78
CA LYS A 91 -13.89 3.83 -10.00
C LYS A 91 -13.53 2.59 -9.18
N LEU A 92 -14.50 2.02 -8.45
CA LEU A 92 -14.29 0.68 -7.89
C LEU A 92 -14.10 -0.34 -9.01
N GLY A 93 -13.31 -1.37 -8.74
CA GLY A 93 -12.94 -2.40 -9.69
C GLY A 93 -11.46 -2.34 -10.10
N PRO A 94 -11.00 -3.38 -10.80
CA PRO A 94 -9.60 -3.55 -11.15
C PRO A 94 -9.16 -2.64 -12.30
N LYS A 95 -7.85 -2.40 -12.39
CA LYS A 95 -7.20 -1.83 -13.58
C LYS A 95 -7.17 -2.88 -14.70
N PHE A 96 -7.40 -2.48 -15.94
CA PHE A 96 -7.37 -3.39 -17.10
C PHE A 96 -6.23 -3.08 -18.07
N ILE A 97 -6.05 -1.82 -18.46
CA ILE A 97 -5.08 -1.45 -19.51
C ILE A 97 -4.34 -0.16 -19.18
N GLU A 98 -3.21 0.07 -19.84
CA GLU A 98 -2.49 1.35 -19.76
C GLU A 98 -3.39 2.52 -20.18
N GLY A 99 -3.28 3.65 -19.46
CA GLY A 99 -4.09 4.85 -19.73
C GLY A 99 -5.58 4.79 -19.32
N ASP A 100 -6.11 3.68 -18.81
CA ASP A 100 -7.50 3.60 -18.31
C ASP A 100 -7.77 4.42 -17.03
N ARG A 101 -6.76 5.11 -16.51
CA ARG A 101 -6.78 5.91 -15.27
C ARG A 101 -7.41 5.18 -14.08
N GLN A 102 -7.26 3.87 -14.02
CA GLN A 102 -7.83 3.05 -12.96
C GLN A 102 -6.73 2.63 -11.98
N ALA A 103 -6.91 2.95 -10.70
CA ALA A 103 -6.07 2.38 -9.64
C ALA A 103 -6.38 0.87 -9.51
N PRO A 104 -5.37 0.01 -9.29
CA PRO A 104 -5.58 -1.44 -9.32
C PRO A 104 -6.12 -1.97 -7.98
N GLU A 105 -6.76 -3.14 -8.05
CA GLU A 105 -7.25 -3.94 -6.90
C GLU A 105 -6.60 -5.32 -6.95
N GLY A 106 -6.28 -5.92 -5.80
CA GLY A 106 -5.58 -7.19 -5.73
C GLY A 106 -4.50 -7.25 -4.66
N PHE A 107 -3.62 -8.25 -4.78
CA PHE A 107 -2.50 -8.48 -3.87
C PHE A 107 -1.19 -8.21 -4.61
N TYR A 108 -0.38 -7.33 -4.06
CA TYR A 108 0.88 -6.90 -4.68
C TYR A 108 2.03 -6.97 -3.68
N THR A 109 3.24 -6.87 -4.20
CA THR A 109 4.46 -7.01 -3.43
C THR A 109 5.40 -5.86 -3.75
N VAL A 110 5.94 -5.26 -2.70
CA VAL A 110 6.95 -4.20 -2.79
C VAL A 110 8.27 -4.72 -2.25
N ARG A 111 9.30 -4.61 -3.09
CA ARG A 111 10.70 -4.90 -2.77
C ARG A 111 11.49 -3.60 -2.57
N PRO A 112 12.68 -3.65 -1.93
CA PRO A 112 13.51 -2.46 -1.74
C PRO A 112 13.74 -1.63 -3.01
N ALA A 113 13.98 -2.28 -4.15
CA ALA A 113 14.20 -1.61 -5.43
C ALA A 113 12.99 -0.84 -5.98
N GLN A 114 11.79 -1.09 -5.45
CA GLN A 114 10.57 -0.37 -5.81
C GLN A 114 10.37 0.90 -4.97
N MET A 115 11.18 1.12 -3.93
CA MET A 115 11.17 2.34 -3.14
C MET A 115 11.90 3.44 -3.90
N ASN A 116 11.22 4.56 -4.15
CA ASN A 116 11.75 5.70 -4.90
C ASN A 116 11.93 6.93 -3.99
N PRO A 117 13.14 7.16 -3.46
CA PRO A 117 13.44 8.35 -2.66
C PRO A 117 13.52 9.64 -3.50
N ASN A 118 13.74 9.51 -4.82
CA ASN A 118 13.96 10.63 -5.74
C ASN A 118 12.70 10.94 -6.56
N SER A 119 11.53 10.70 -5.97
CA SER A 119 10.24 10.95 -6.62
C SER A 119 10.03 12.44 -6.88
N GLN A 120 9.48 12.78 -8.05
CA GLN A 120 9.00 14.14 -8.33
C GLN A 120 7.78 14.52 -7.47
N TYR A 121 7.19 13.56 -6.76
CA TYR A 121 6.04 13.71 -5.87
C TYR A 121 6.42 13.48 -4.40
N HIS A 122 7.51 14.12 -3.95
CA HIS A 122 8.12 14.00 -2.62
C HIS A 122 8.76 12.63 -2.31
N LEU A 123 7.97 11.59 -2.13
CA LEU A 123 8.41 10.19 -1.99
C LEU A 123 7.43 9.28 -2.71
N ALA A 124 7.89 8.14 -3.21
CA ALA A 124 7.00 7.16 -3.82
C ALA A 124 7.51 5.73 -3.66
N PHE A 125 6.64 4.76 -3.84
CA PHE A 125 7.05 3.40 -4.15
C PHE A 125 6.07 2.74 -5.13
N ASN A 126 6.62 1.90 -6.01
CA ASN A 126 5.82 1.16 -6.99
C ASN A 126 5.17 -0.03 -6.29
N MET A 127 3.85 -0.13 -6.38
CA MET A 127 3.10 -1.18 -5.70
C MET A 127 3.33 -2.58 -6.27
N GLY A 128 3.82 -2.71 -7.51
CA GLY A 128 4.11 -4.00 -8.15
C GLY A 128 3.03 -4.49 -9.12
N PHE A 129 2.17 -3.59 -9.64
CA PHE A 129 1.27 -3.90 -10.75
C PHE A 129 2.06 -3.88 -12.09
N PRO A 130 1.76 -4.79 -13.05
CA PRO A 130 0.82 -5.91 -12.95
C PRO A 130 1.44 -7.09 -12.19
N ASN A 131 0.66 -7.77 -11.35
CA ASN A 131 1.10 -9.01 -10.68
C ASN A 131 0.88 -10.25 -11.58
N ALA A 132 1.05 -11.46 -11.03
CA ALA A 132 0.85 -12.71 -11.78
C ALA A 132 -0.61 -12.90 -12.27
N TYR A 133 -1.59 -12.52 -11.44
CA TYR A 133 -3.02 -12.58 -11.79
C TYR A 133 -3.32 -11.59 -12.92
N ASP A 134 -2.80 -10.38 -12.83
CA ASP A 134 -3.03 -9.35 -13.83
C ASP A 134 -2.46 -9.75 -15.19
N ARG A 135 -1.23 -10.27 -15.21
CA ARG A 135 -0.61 -10.78 -16.44
C ARG A 135 -1.36 -11.96 -17.04
N ALA A 136 -1.87 -12.88 -16.22
CA ALA A 136 -2.69 -14.01 -16.69
C ALA A 136 -4.02 -13.58 -17.34
N HIS A 137 -4.48 -12.36 -17.06
CA HIS A 137 -5.63 -11.70 -17.67
C HIS A 137 -5.26 -10.69 -18.75
N ASN A 138 -4.01 -10.69 -19.22
CA ASN A 138 -3.50 -9.74 -20.22
C ASN A 138 -3.69 -8.27 -19.81
N ARG A 139 -3.71 -7.97 -18.50
CA ARG A 139 -3.80 -6.61 -18.02
C ARG A 139 -2.48 -5.89 -18.20
N THR A 140 -2.54 -4.63 -18.60
CA THR A 140 -1.36 -3.80 -18.88
C THR A 140 -1.38 -2.52 -18.06
N GLY A 141 -0.20 -1.93 -17.90
CA GLY A 141 -0.01 -0.76 -17.05
C GLY A 141 1.37 -0.79 -16.41
N GLN A 142 1.93 0.38 -16.09
CA GLN A 142 3.15 0.48 -15.30
C GLN A 142 3.12 1.66 -14.34
N ASN A 143 4.05 1.68 -13.38
CA ASN A 143 4.27 2.80 -12.46
C ASN A 143 3.03 3.16 -11.63
N LEU A 144 2.32 2.15 -11.11
CA LEU A 144 1.25 2.35 -10.15
C LEU A 144 1.88 2.60 -8.78
N MET A 145 1.89 3.86 -8.35
CA MET A 145 2.62 4.28 -7.16
C MET A 145 1.68 4.57 -5.98
N VAL A 146 2.22 4.45 -4.77
CA VAL A 146 1.78 5.25 -3.63
C VAL A 146 2.76 6.42 -3.50
N HIS A 147 2.28 7.66 -3.50
CA HIS A 147 3.16 8.84 -3.53
C HIS A 147 2.56 10.08 -2.85
N GLY A 148 3.36 11.13 -2.66
CA GLY A 148 2.94 12.42 -2.10
C GLY A 148 2.25 13.36 -3.10
N ALA A 149 2.32 14.67 -2.84
CA ALA A 149 1.80 15.75 -3.69
C ALA A 149 0.28 15.73 -3.99
N CYS A 150 -0.52 14.94 -3.26
CA CYS A 150 -1.99 14.95 -3.24
C CYS A 150 -2.67 15.06 -4.64
N SER A 151 -2.04 14.51 -5.68
CA SER A 151 -2.49 14.57 -7.08
C SER A 151 -2.37 13.18 -7.71
N SER A 152 -3.35 12.70 -8.47
CA SER A 152 -3.31 11.33 -9.02
C SER A 152 -3.82 11.26 -10.47
N SER A 153 -3.06 10.55 -11.31
CA SER A 153 -3.43 10.19 -12.70
C SER A 153 -3.35 8.66 -12.95
N GLY A 154 -3.63 7.86 -11.91
CA GLY A 154 -3.55 6.39 -11.94
C GLY A 154 -3.10 5.77 -10.61
N CYS A 155 -2.57 6.59 -9.69
CA CYS A 155 -1.92 6.18 -8.44
C CYS A 155 -2.82 6.35 -7.21
N TYR A 156 -2.29 5.97 -6.05
CA TYR A 156 -2.81 6.36 -4.74
C TYR A 156 -1.98 7.54 -4.22
N SER A 157 -2.54 8.75 -4.27
CA SER A 157 -1.86 9.96 -3.79
C SER A 157 -2.18 10.22 -2.32
N MET A 158 -1.17 10.64 -1.59
CA MET A 158 -1.19 10.94 -0.16
C MET A 158 -0.69 12.38 0.05
N THR A 159 -0.84 12.90 1.27
CA THR A 159 -0.07 14.07 1.68
C THR A 159 1.41 13.71 1.83
N ASP A 160 2.28 14.72 1.79
CA ASP A 160 3.73 14.53 1.90
C ASP A 160 4.12 13.98 3.28
N GLU A 161 3.41 14.39 4.33
CA GLU A 161 3.59 13.88 5.69
C GLU A 161 3.20 12.40 5.77
N SER A 162 2.04 12.05 5.20
CA SER A 162 1.52 10.68 5.21
C SER A 162 2.47 9.74 4.46
N VAL A 163 2.90 10.10 3.25
CA VAL A 163 3.82 9.26 2.48
C VAL A 163 5.20 9.18 3.12
N SER A 164 5.69 10.24 3.80
CA SER A 164 6.94 10.16 4.57
C SER A 164 6.88 9.10 5.65
N GLU A 165 5.78 8.99 6.39
CA GLU A 165 5.62 7.94 7.40
C GLU A 165 5.49 6.55 6.76
N ILE A 166 4.64 6.40 5.74
CA ILE A 166 4.44 5.12 5.03
C ILE A 166 5.76 4.62 4.44
N TYR A 167 6.53 5.51 3.80
CA TYR A 167 7.85 5.20 3.25
C TYR A 167 8.82 4.77 4.34
N ALA A 168 8.84 5.48 5.48
CA ALA A 168 9.68 5.13 6.62
C ALA A 168 9.32 3.76 7.22
N PHE A 169 8.04 3.37 7.25
CA PHE A 169 7.64 2.02 7.65
C PHE A 169 8.24 0.94 6.75
N GLY A 170 8.14 1.10 5.42
CA GLY A 170 8.72 0.17 4.45
C GLY A 170 10.25 0.11 4.55
N ARG A 171 10.89 1.29 4.59
CA ARG A 171 12.35 1.42 4.77
C ARG A 171 12.83 0.71 6.04
N ASP A 172 12.21 0.98 7.19
CA ASP A 172 12.65 0.42 8.47
C ASP A 172 12.44 -1.10 8.51
N ALA A 173 11.38 -1.61 7.88
CA ALA A 173 11.14 -3.05 7.78
C ALA A 173 12.18 -3.74 6.88
N PHE A 174 12.59 -3.10 5.77
CA PHE A 174 13.67 -3.59 4.92
C PHE A 174 15.03 -3.54 5.63
N LYS A 175 15.33 -2.47 6.39
CA LYS A 175 16.49 -2.42 7.28
C LYS A 175 16.47 -3.54 8.33
N GLY A 176 15.27 -3.99 8.72
CA GLY A 176 15.03 -5.14 9.60
C GLY A 176 15.18 -6.52 8.96
N GLY A 177 15.46 -6.59 7.65
CA GLY A 177 15.63 -7.84 6.93
C GLY A 177 14.35 -8.40 6.28
N GLN A 178 13.22 -7.68 6.32
CA GLN A 178 12.08 -8.04 5.49
C GLN A 178 12.49 -7.94 4.00
N ARG A 179 12.27 -8.99 3.20
CA ARG A 179 12.68 -9.01 1.79
C ARG A 179 11.70 -8.27 0.88
N ASP A 180 10.42 -8.35 1.24
CA ASP A 180 9.32 -7.69 0.57
C ASP A 180 8.13 -7.54 1.53
N PHE A 181 7.27 -6.56 1.28
CA PHE A 181 6.00 -6.42 1.99
C PHE A 181 4.81 -6.50 1.04
N GLN A 182 3.70 -7.04 1.53
CA GLN A 182 2.48 -7.20 0.78
C GLN A 182 1.63 -5.92 0.84
N ILE A 183 1.02 -5.56 -0.29
CA ILE A 183 -0.05 -4.57 -0.40
C ILE A 183 -1.33 -5.29 -0.79
N GLN A 184 -2.40 -5.07 -0.02
CA GLN A 184 -3.72 -5.58 -0.34
C GLN A 184 -4.64 -4.41 -0.69
N ALA A 185 -4.95 -4.25 -1.98
CA ALA A 185 -5.83 -3.18 -2.46
C ALA A 185 -7.23 -3.73 -2.72
N PHE A 186 -8.21 -3.24 -1.94
CA PHE A 186 -9.59 -3.70 -1.97
C PHE A 186 -10.53 -2.59 -2.46
N PRO A 187 -11.66 -2.95 -3.08
CA PRO A 187 -12.68 -1.97 -3.48
C PRO A 187 -13.25 -1.24 -2.25
N PHE A 188 -13.47 -1.96 -1.16
CA PHE A 188 -14.03 -1.47 0.10
C PHE A 188 -13.65 -2.44 1.22
N ARG A 189 -13.94 -2.11 2.49
CA ARG A 189 -13.87 -3.09 3.58
C ARG A 189 -14.83 -4.24 3.27
N MET A 190 -14.31 -5.45 3.10
CA MET A 190 -15.06 -6.60 2.56
C MET A 190 -16.00 -7.26 3.59
N THR A 191 -16.74 -6.43 4.32
CA THR A 191 -17.80 -6.82 5.26
C THR A 191 -18.97 -7.44 4.52
N ALA A 192 -19.80 -8.17 5.26
CA ALA A 192 -21.01 -8.77 4.72
C ALA A 192 -21.95 -7.73 4.08
N ALA A 193 -22.20 -6.61 4.76
CA ALA A 193 -23.05 -5.55 4.24
C ALA A 193 -22.52 -4.95 2.92
N ASN A 194 -21.19 -4.76 2.81
CA ASN A 194 -20.60 -4.24 1.57
C ASN A 194 -20.69 -5.27 0.44
N MET A 195 -20.34 -6.53 0.70
CA MET A 195 -20.48 -7.60 -0.32
C MET A 195 -21.95 -7.77 -0.76
N ALA A 196 -22.92 -7.59 0.15
CA ALA A 196 -24.34 -7.61 -0.19
C ALA A 196 -24.75 -6.47 -1.12
N ARG A 197 -24.30 -5.26 -0.79
CA ARG A 197 -24.57 -4.04 -1.55
C ARG A 197 -24.12 -4.15 -3.00
N TYR A 198 -22.99 -4.81 -3.23
CA TYR A 198 -22.37 -4.94 -4.55
C TYR A 198 -22.67 -6.28 -5.26
N LYS A 199 -23.63 -7.08 -4.78
CA LYS A 199 -23.91 -8.44 -5.30
C LYS A 199 -24.16 -8.53 -6.81
N ASN A 200 -24.67 -7.45 -7.41
CA ASN A 200 -25.02 -7.38 -8.83
C ASN A 200 -23.96 -6.60 -9.65
N ASP A 201 -22.84 -6.24 -9.04
CA ASP A 201 -21.76 -5.52 -9.72
C ASP A 201 -21.04 -6.44 -10.72
N PRO A 202 -20.65 -5.97 -11.91
CA PRO A 202 -19.88 -6.78 -12.88
C PRO A 202 -18.54 -7.29 -12.32
N ASN A 203 -17.97 -6.64 -11.30
CA ASN A 203 -16.70 -7.04 -10.68
C ASN A 203 -16.90 -7.97 -9.49
N TYR A 204 -18.14 -8.39 -9.17
CA TYR A 204 -18.44 -9.13 -7.96
C TYR A 204 -17.70 -10.47 -7.84
N ASP A 205 -17.56 -11.22 -8.94
CA ASP A 205 -16.80 -12.47 -8.94
C ASP A 205 -15.32 -12.27 -8.62
N PHE A 206 -14.73 -11.20 -9.14
CA PHE A 206 -13.37 -10.79 -8.80
C PHE A 206 -13.26 -10.42 -7.31
N TRP A 207 -14.23 -9.69 -6.77
CA TRP A 207 -14.25 -9.34 -5.36
C TRP A 207 -14.47 -10.55 -4.44
N LYS A 208 -15.26 -11.55 -4.83
CA LYS A 208 -15.33 -12.83 -4.10
C LYS A 208 -13.97 -13.52 -4.01
N MET A 209 -13.14 -13.43 -5.05
CA MET A 209 -11.77 -13.97 -4.98
C MET A 209 -10.90 -13.17 -4.00
N LEU A 210 -10.93 -11.83 -4.07
CA LEU A 210 -10.16 -11.00 -3.12
C LEU A 210 -10.56 -11.25 -1.67
N LYS A 211 -11.85 -11.50 -1.45
CA LYS A 211 -12.41 -11.74 -0.13
C LYS A 211 -11.79 -12.94 0.59
N GLN A 212 -11.44 -14.00 -0.13
CA GLN A 212 -10.81 -15.17 0.49
C GLN A 212 -9.47 -14.80 1.16
N GLY A 213 -8.64 -13.99 0.51
CA GLY A 213 -7.41 -13.47 1.09
C GLY A 213 -7.65 -12.45 2.20
N TYR A 214 -8.67 -11.59 2.04
CA TYR A 214 -9.11 -10.66 3.09
C TYR A 214 -9.48 -11.42 4.37
N ASP A 215 -10.33 -12.45 4.28
CA ASP A 215 -10.83 -13.21 5.42
C ASP A 215 -9.73 -14.08 6.05
N SER A 216 -8.83 -14.64 5.24
CA SER A 216 -7.64 -15.33 5.76
C SER A 216 -6.81 -14.41 6.66
N PHE A 217 -6.60 -13.16 6.25
CA PHE A 217 -5.90 -12.19 7.09
C PHE A 217 -6.71 -11.84 8.34
N GLU A 218 -8.03 -11.64 8.23
CA GLU A 218 -8.87 -11.32 9.38
C GLU A 218 -8.84 -12.41 10.46
N ALA A 219 -8.90 -13.67 10.05
CA ALA A 219 -8.92 -14.81 10.96
C ALA A 219 -7.57 -15.07 11.63
N THR A 220 -6.47 -14.98 10.88
CA THR A 220 -5.14 -15.36 11.35
C THR A 220 -4.32 -14.20 11.90
N LYS A 221 -4.62 -12.98 11.42
CA LYS A 221 -3.78 -11.78 11.55
C LYS A 221 -2.35 -12.01 11.03
N VAL A 222 -2.20 -12.81 9.99
CA VAL A 222 -0.93 -13.05 9.28
C VAL A 222 -1.18 -12.84 7.78
N PRO A 223 -0.33 -12.10 7.06
CA PRO A 223 -0.47 -11.92 5.62
C PRO A 223 -0.56 -13.29 4.92
N PRO A 224 -1.61 -13.56 4.12
CA PRO A 224 -1.72 -14.83 3.42
C PRO A 224 -0.60 -14.96 2.39
N LYS A 225 -0.14 -16.19 2.18
CA LYS A 225 0.64 -16.52 0.97
C LYS A 225 -0.31 -16.46 -0.21
N VAL A 226 0.05 -15.68 -1.23
CA VAL A 226 -0.79 -15.47 -2.41
C VAL A 226 -0.12 -16.13 -3.60
N ASP A 227 -0.89 -16.89 -4.36
CA ASP A 227 -0.47 -17.46 -5.62
C ASP A 227 -1.61 -17.40 -6.65
N VAL A 228 -1.34 -17.83 -7.88
CA VAL A 228 -2.30 -17.83 -8.98
C VAL A 228 -2.20 -19.13 -9.75
N CYS A 229 -3.36 -19.74 -10.00
CA CYS A 229 -3.53 -20.87 -10.91
C CYS A 229 -4.93 -20.78 -11.51
N GLU A 230 -5.18 -21.37 -12.68
CA GLU A 230 -6.47 -21.29 -13.39
C GLU A 230 -6.99 -19.85 -13.57
N LYS A 231 -6.08 -18.87 -13.66
CA LYS A 231 -6.38 -17.43 -13.68
C LYS A 231 -7.23 -16.97 -12.47
N ARG A 232 -7.05 -17.58 -11.30
CA ARG A 232 -7.69 -17.15 -10.05
C ARG A 232 -6.67 -17.06 -8.93
N TYR A 233 -6.91 -16.17 -7.98
CA TYR A 233 -6.12 -16.14 -6.76
C TYR A 233 -6.36 -17.40 -5.93
N VAL A 234 -5.30 -17.90 -5.33
CA VAL A 234 -5.34 -18.93 -4.30
C VAL A 234 -4.49 -18.52 -3.12
N PHE A 235 -4.89 -18.96 -1.92
CA PHE A 235 -4.31 -18.50 -0.67
C PHE A 235 -3.84 -19.68 0.18
N ASN A 236 -2.63 -19.56 0.74
CA ASN A 236 -2.03 -20.52 1.66
C ASN A 236 -1.99 -21.96 1.12
N VAL A 237 -1.87 -22.12 -0.19
CA VAL A 237 -1.73 -23.42 -0.84
C VAL A 237 -0.29 -23.90 -0.68
N ALA A 238 -0.10 -25.10 -0.15
CA ALA A 238 1.22 -25.72 -0.08
C ALA A 238 1.64 -26.17 -1.49
N THR A 239 2.84 -25.77 -1.92
CA THR A 239 3.47 -26.26 -3.15
C THR A 239 4.63 -27.18 -2.78
N PRO A 240 4.86 -28.29 -3.51
CA PRO A 240 5.84 -29.33 -3.15
C PRO A 240 7.26 -28.80 -2.86
N ASP A 241 7.66 -27.69 -3.48
CA ASP A 241 9.01 -27.11 -3.36
C ASP A 241 9.01 -25.61 -3.02
N GLY A 242 7.87 -25.06 -2.60
CA GLY A 242 7.72 -23.62 -2.38
C GLY A 242 7.79 -22.77 -3.66
N GLN A 243 7.79 -23.41 -4.83
CA GLN A 243 7.75 -22.72 -6.12
C GLN A 243 6.38 -22.07 -6.35
N PRO A 244 6.33 -20.91 -7.04
CA PRO A 244 5.06 -20.31 -7.47
C PRO A 244 4.30 -21.23 -8.40
N LEU A 245 2.98 -21.26 -8.28
CA LEU A 245 2.09 -21.94 -9.22
C LEU A 245 2.12 -21.27 -10.60
N SER A 246 1.80 -22.04 -11.63
CA SER A 246 1.61 -21.49 -12.97
C SER A 246 0.28 -20.73 -13.03
N PRO A 247 0.27 -19.42 -13.34
CA PRO A 247 -0.95 -18.60 -13.30
C PRO A 247 -2.06 -19.08 -14.22
N THR A 248 -1.72 -19.73 -15.33
CA THR A 248 -2.67 -20.30 -16.30
C THR A 248 -2.75 -21.82 -16.22
N GLY A 249 -1.96 -22.48 -15.38
CA GLY A 249 -1.96 -23.92 -15.19
C GLY A 249 -3.05 -24.39 -14.22
N ALA A 250 -3.25 -25.70 -14.15
CA ALA A 250 -4.22 -26.32 -13.24
C ALA A 250 -3.85 -26.08 -11.77
N CYS A 251 -4.85 -25.86 -10.93
CA CYS A 251 -4.63 -25.73 -9.50
C CYS A 251 -4.43 -27.10 -8.84
N PRO A 252 -3.57 -27.23 -7.81
CA PRO A 252 -3.47 -28.46 -7.05
C PRO A 252 -4.79 -28.72 -6.28
N PRO A 253 -5.15 -29.98 -5.98
CA PRO A 253 -6.38 -30.30 -5.24
C PRO A 253 -6.51 -29.58 -3.90
N SER A 254 -5.38 -29.32 -3.22
CA SER A 254 -5.32 -28.57 -1.96
C SER A 254 -5.85 -27.13 -2.08
N ALA A 255 -5.74 -26.51 -3.26
CA ALA A 255 -6.28 -25.18 -3.51
C ALA A 255 -7.81 -25.13 -3.39
N ASN A 256 -8.49 -26.21 -3.77
CA ASN A 256 -9.95 -26.31 -3.70
C ASN A 256 -10.43 -26.61 -2.27
N ALA A 257 -9.66 -27.39 -1.51
CA ALA A 257 -9.95 -27.64 -0.10
C ALA A 257 -9.86 -26.35 0.74
N SER A 258 -8.81 -25.54 0.51
CA SER A 258 -8.65 -24.26 1.19
C SER A 258 -9.81 -23.30 0.89
N SER A 259 -10.23 -23.18 -0.38
CA SER A 259 -11.32 -22.26 -0.74
C SER A 259 -12.67 -22.67 -0.11
N MET A 260 -12.98 -23.98 -0.05
CA MET A 260 -14.21 -24.49 0.57
C MET A 260 -14.25 -24.28 2.09
N ALA A 261 -13.12 -24.48 2.77
CA ALA A 261 -13.02 -24.24 4.22
C ALA A 261 -13.32 -22.76 4.56
N TYR A 262 -12.75 -21.81 3.79
CA TYR A 262 -13.04 -20.39 3.97
C TYR A 262 -14.52 -20.06 3.71
N ALA A 263 -15.09 -20.56 2.61
CA ALA A 263 -16.49 -20.33 2.27
C ALA A 263 -17.46 -20.75 3.39
N SER A 264 -17.24 -21.91 4.01
CA SER A 264 -18.14 -22.45 5.06
C SER A 264 -18.17 -21.64 6.36
N SER A 265 -17.03 -21.06 6.77
CA SER A 265 -16.93 -20.26 8.00
C SER A 265 -17.52 -18.86 7.83
N TYR A 266 -17.39 -18.31 6.63
CA TYR A 266 -17.90 -16.99 6.24
C TYR A 266 -19.41 -17.00 5.97
N GLU A 267 -19.94 -18.02 5.29
CA GLU A 267 -21.36 -18.05 4.85
C GLU A 267 -22.35 -17.86 6.02
N LYS A 268 -22.07 -18.48 7.17
CA LYS A 268 -22.93 -18.39 8.36
C LYS A 268 -23.06 -16.97 8.92
N THR A 269 -21.98 -16.19 8.92
CA THR A 269 -21.99 -14.80 9.43
C THR A 269 -22.38 -13.79 8.36
N PHE A 270 -22.12 -14.12 7.09
CA PHE A 270 -22.52 -13.35 5.93
C PHE A 270 -24.02 -13.25 5.76
N GLN A 271 -24.69 -14.41 5.76
CA GLN A 271 -26.15 -14.50 5.53
C GLN A 271 -26.95 -13.72 6.58
N SER A 272 -26.49 -13.69 7.84
CA SER A 272 -27.14 -12.90 8.89
C SER A 272 -27.00 -11.38 8.74
N ALA A 273 -25.94 -10.90 8.07
CA ALA A 273 -25.62 -9.47 7.95
C ALA A 273 -25.95 -8.87 6.57
N PHE A 274 -26.28 -9.72 5.59
CA PHE A 274 -26.63 -9.33 4.23
C PHE A 274 -27.88 -8.46 4.14
N SER A 275 -28.82 -8.64 5.07
CA SER A 275 -30.12 -7.97 5.09
C SER A 275 -30.07 -6.50 5.52
N ALA A 276 -28.94 -6.03 6.04
CA ALA A 276 -28.82 -4.71 6.68
C ALA A 276 -28.16 -3.62 5.81
N ALA A 277 -27.80 -3.92 4.55
CA ALA A 277 -27.09 -2.97 3.70
C ALA A 277 -28.04 -1.88 3.16
N GLN A 278 -27.95 -0.67 3.71
CA GLN A 278 -28.84 0.47 3.36
C GLN A 278 -28.21 1.52 2.43
N LYS A 279 -26.88 1.55 2.28
CA LYS A 279 -26.18 2.56 1.47
C LYS A 279 -26.23 2.21 -0.02
N LYS A 280 -26.37 3.21 -0.90
CA LYS A 280 -26.23 3.02 -2.35
C LYS A 280 -24.80 2.55 -2.71
N PRO A 281 -24.62 1.62 -3.69
CA PRO A 281 -23.30 1.27 -4.22
C PRO A 281 -22.61 2.49 -4.84
N ALA A 282 -21.30 2.61 -4.65
CA ALA A 282 -20.48 3.55 -5.40
C ALA A 282 -20.29 3.06 -6.85
N PRO A 283 -19.99 3.95 -7.80
CA PRO A 283 -19.73 3.55 -9.18
C PRO A 283 -18.53 2.60 -9.30
N SER A 284 -18.63 1.63 -10.22
CA SER A 284 -17.57 0.70 -10.59
C SER A 284 -17.27 0.75 -12.09
N ILE A 285 -16.08 0.30 -12.48
CA ILE A 285 -15.67 0.17 -13.88
C ILE A 285 -16.36 -1.04 -14.53
N GLN A 286 -16.93 -0.84 -15.72
CA GLN A 286 -17.63 -1.85 -16.51
C GLN A 286 -16.68 -2.64 -17.43
N GLY A 287 -15.56 -3.11 -16.87
CA GLY A 287 -14.62 -3.97 -17.57
C GLY A 287 -13.76 -3.29 -18.65
N ILE A 288 -13.23 -4.12 -19.57
CA ILE A 288 -12.27 -3.70 -20.60
C ILE A 288 -12.89 -2.69 -21.59
N SER A 289 -14.19 -2.79 -21.87
CA SER A 289 -14.87 -1.90 -22.80
C SER A 289 -14.85 -0.45 -22.30
N GLU A 290 -15.16 -0.21 -21.02
CA GLU A 290 -15.03 1.12 -20.42
C GLU A 290 -13.56 1.54 -20.33
N ALA A 291 -12.67 0.62 -19.96
CA ALA A 291 -11.24 0.91 -19.86
C ALA A 291 -10.64 1.41 -21.19
N LYS A 292 -11.06 0.84 -22.33
CA LYS A 292 -10.67 1.29 -23.67
C LYS A 292 -11.15 2.71 -23.97
N LEU A 293 -12.37 3.06 -23.59
CA LEU A 293 -12.90 4.42 -23.76
C LEU A 293 -12.09 5.43 -22.95
N VAL A 294 -11.80 5.11 -21.69
CA VAL A 294 -11.01 5.99 -20.82
C VAL A 294 -9.56 6.11 -21.29
N SER A 295 -8.97 5.03 -21.79
CA SER A 295 -7.62 5.03 -22.36
C SER A 295 -7.54 5.90 -23.62
N ALA A 296 -8.51 5.77 -24.54
CA ALA A 296 -8.58 6.62 -25.73
C ALA A 296 -8.77 8.10 -25.37
N TRP A 297 -9.67 8.40 -24.42
CA TRP A 297 -9.86 9.76 -23.90
C TRP A 297 -8.58 10.32 -23.26
N SER A 298 -7.84 9.49 -22.51
CA SER A 298 -6.57 9.89 -21.92
C SER A 298 -5.51 10.21 -22.97
N ALA A 299 -5.44 9.41 -24.04
CA ALA A 299 -4.53 9.63 -25.15
C ALA A 299 -4.87 10.92 -25.93
N ALA A 300 -6.15 11.18 -26.21
CA ALA A 300 -6.62 12.42 -26.83
C ALA A 300 -6.24 13.65 -25.99
N ARG A 301 -6.48 13.59 -24.68
CA ARG A 301 -6.09 14.66 -23.74
C ARG A 301 -4.58 14.90 -23.73
N ALA A 302 -3.78 13.84 -23.76
CA ALA A 302 -2.32 13.95 -23.80
C ALA A 302 -1.81 14.60 -25.10
N ARG A 303 -2.54 14.45 -26.21
CA ARG A 303 -2.26 15.14 -27.49
C ARG A 303 -2.74 16.60 -27.53
N GLY A 304 -3.35 17.10 -26.45
CA GLY A 304 -3.89 18.46 -26.38
C GLY A 304 -5.25 18.64 -27.07
N GLU A 305 -5.93 17.55 -27.41
CA GLU A 305 -7.28 17.62 -27.98
C GLU A 305 -8.30 18.10 -26.92
N LYS A 306 -9.30 18.86 -27.34
CA LYS A 306 -10.41 19.26 -26.47
C LYS A 306 -11.29 18.04 -26.19
N VAL A 307 -11.22 17.54 -24.97
CA VAL A 307 -12.05 16.43 -24.48
C VAL A 307 -12.85 16.86 -23.25
N THR A 308 -13.86 16.08 -22.87
CA THR A 308 -14.62 16.29 -21.63
C THR A 308 -13.71 16.36 -20.41
N ARG A 309 -14.13 17.10 -19.38
CA ARG A 309 -13.36 17.23 -18.13
C ARG A 309 -13.23 15.88 -17.42
N GLU A 310 -14.33 15.14 -17.37
CA GLU A 310 -14.43 13.83 -16.77
C GLU A 310 -14.23 12.71 -17.82
N PRO A 311 -13.65 11.56 -17.43
CA PRO A 311 -13.52 10.41 -18.30
C PRO A 311 -14.90 9.87 -18.73
N PRO A 312 -15.02 9.36 -19.96
CA PRO A 312 -16.25 8.71 -20.42
C PRO A 312 -16.57 7.47 -19.59
N SER A 313 -17.86 7.14 -19.50
CA SER A 313 -18.32 5.93 -18.81
C SER A 313 -19.43 5.22 -19.57
N LEU A 314 -19.47 3.88 -19.47
CA LEU A 314 -20.54 3.04 -19.99
C LEU A 314 -21.81 3.09 -19.13
N SER A 315 -21.73 3.60 -17.91
CA SER A 315 -22.88 3.83 -17.04
C SER A 315 -22.76 5.25 -16.48
N PRO A 316 -23.52 6.23 -17.00
CA PRO A 316 -23.41 7.60 -16.56
C PRO A 316 -23.85 7.70 -15.09
N ALA A 317 -22.88 7.88 -14.19
CA ALA A 317 -23.14 8.40 -12.86
C ALA A 317 -23.07 9.93 -12.97
N SER A 318 -24.23 10.54 -13.16
CA SER A 318 -24.47 11.98 -13.35
C SER A 318 -24.05 12.55 -14.71
N ALA A 319 -25.05 13.02 -15.45
CA ALA A 319 -24.88 13.88 -16.61
C ALA A 319 -24.22 15.19 -16.16
N GLU A 320 -23.09 15.55 -16.74
CA GLU A 320 -22.67 16.94 -16.77
C GLU A 320 -23.79 17.70 -17.50
N THR A 321 -24.43 18.67 -16.83
CA THR A 321 -25.38 19.56 -17.50
C THR A 321 -24.62 20.30 -18.60
N PRO A 322 -25.10 20.31 -19.85
CA PRO A 322 -24.50 21.13 -20.90
C PRO A 322 -24.37 22.58 -20.40
N ASN A 323 -23.18 23.17 -20.53
CA ASN A 323 -22.84 24.54 -20.13
C ASN A 323 -22.71 24.82 -18.61
N ALA A 324 -22.24 23.88 -17.79
CA ALA A 324 -21.75 24.24 -16.46
C ALA A 324 -20.62 25.30 -16.59
N PRO A 325 -20.68 26.44 -15.88
CA PRO A 325 -19.71 27.52 -16.02
C PRO A 325 -18.31 27.03 -15.65
N ASP A 326 -17.31 27.50 -16.39
CA ASP A 326 -15.90 27.26 -16.08
C ASP A 326 -15.62 27.72 -14.64
N ILE A 327 -15.13 26.82 -13.80
CA ILE A 327 -14.54 27.22 -12.53
C ILE A 327 -13.25 27.95 -12.89
N ALA A 328 -13.23 29.27 -12.68
CA ALA A 328 -12.05 30.09 -12.85
C ALA A 328 -10.84 29.41 -12.17
N PRO A 329 -9.64 29.43 -12.78
CA PRO A 329 -8.44 28.98 -12.11
C PRO A 329 -8.37 29.69 -10.75
N ALA A 330 -8.23 28.92 -9.67
CA ALA A 330 -7.86 29.51 -8.40
C ALA A 330 -6.62 30.38 -8.66
N PRO A 331 -6.61 31.67 -8.27
CA PRO A 331 -5.46 32.52 -8.52
C PRO A 331 -4.24 31.86 -7.91
N THR A 332 -3.21 31.64 -8.73
CA THR A 332 -1.87 31.30 -8.29
C THR A 332 -1.48 32.27 -7.18
N PRO A 333 -1.07 31.82 -5.98
CA PRO A 333 -0.47 32.74 -5.02
C PRO A 333 0.81 33.28 -5.64
N ILE A 334 0.75 34.52 -6.12
CA ILE A 334 1.92 35.30 -6.50
C ILE A 334 2.71 35.47 -5.20
N SER A 335 3.95 35.03 -5.25
CA SER A 335 4.97 35.24 -4.23
C SER A 335 4.94 36.69 -3.72
N ALA A 336 4.44 36.91 -2.51
CA ALA A 336 4.62 38.16 -1.80
C ALA A 336 6.01 38.14 -1.17
N GLN A 337 6.92 38.95 -1.71
CA GLN A 337 8.18 39.30 -1.04
C GLN A 337 7.90 40.03 0.29
N PRO A 338 8.82 39.94 1.26
CA PRO A 338 8.57 40.33 2.65
C PRO A 338 8.61 41.84 2.83
N THR A 339 7.55 42.42 3.37
CA THR A 339 7.56 43.75 3.99
C THR A 339 7.74 43.65 5.49
N ALA A 340 8.58 44.54 6.01
CA ALA A 340 9.12 44.55 7.35
C ALA A 340 8.10 44.90 8.45
N ILE A 341 8.27 44.20 9.58
CA ILE A 341 8.21 44.64 10.99
C ILE A 341 7.19 45.73 11.36
N ALA A 342 6.22 45.36 12.22
CA ALA A 342 5.72 46.21 13.29
C ALA A 342 5.16 45.39 14.46
N SER A 343 5.89 45.45 15.57
CA SER A 343 5.45 45.47 16.99
C SER A 343 4.37 44.52 17.52
N THR A 344 4.84 43.69 18.45
CA THR A 344 4.19 43.02 19.58
C THR A 344 3.06 43.82 20.27
N PRO A 345 2.10 43.12 20.88
CA PRO A 345 1.92 43.31 22.33
C PRO A 345 1.84 42.01 23.13
N ALA A 346 2.57 42.04 24.24
CA ALA A 346 2.31 41.48 25.58
C ALA A 346 1.62 40.11 25.71
N ILE A 347 2.43 39.14 26.15
CA ILE A 347 2.02 37.94 26.86
C ILE A 347 1.52 38.38 28.25
N VAL A 348 0.27 38.04 28.58
CA VAL A 348 -0.22 38.06 29.96
C VAL A 348 0.12 36.74 30.62
N ASP A 349 0.76 36.90 31.77
CA ASP A 349 1.20 35.88 32.72
C ASP A 349 -0.02 35.18 33.35
N ALA A 350 0.04 33.86 33.49
CA ALA A 350 -0.80 33.10 34.39
C ALA A 350 -0.06 31.84 34.83
N THR A 351 0.73 32.03 35.87
CA THR A 351 1.21 31.01 36.79
C THR A 351 0.03 30.26 37.40
N GLN A 352 0.02 28.92 37.28
CA GLN A 352 -0.57 28.08 38.33
C GLN A 352 0.08 26.70 38.36
N THR A 353 0.83 26.51 39.42
CA THR A 353 1.35 25.26 39.96
C THR A 353 0.20 24.35 40.39
N ALA A 354 0.19 23.11 39.93
CA ALA A 354 -0.54 22.04 40.61
C ALA A 354 0.22 20.71 40.44
N SER A 355 0.46 20.09 41.58
CA SER A 355 1.29 18.94 41.88
C SER A 355 0.70 17.62 41.36
N VAL A 356 1.63 16.74 40.97
CA VAL A 356 1.43 15.36 40.53
C VAL A 356 1.08 14.45 41.72
N PRO A 357 0.09 13.55 41.60
CA PRO A 357 0.00 12.35 42.44
C PRO A 357 0.55 11.13 41.70
N VAL A 358 1.55 10.50 42.31
CA VAL A 358 2.14 9.20 41.95
C VAL A 358 1.17 8.07 42.35
N PRO A 359 0.83 7.11 41.45
CA PRO A 359 0.22 5.85 41.85
C PRO A 359 1.28 4.82 42.27
N GLN A 360 1.14 4.37 43.52
CA GLN A 360 1.96 3.39 44.23
C GLN A 360 1.85 1.97 43.64
N GLN A 361 2.96 1.23 43.65
CA GLN A 361 3.03 -0.18 43.24
C GLN A 361 2.36 -1.11 44.26
N ASN A 362 1.59 -2.08 43.78
CA ASN A 362 1.05 -3.16 44.62
C ASN A 362 2.08 -4.29 44.79
N PRO A 363 2.24 -4.82 46.02
CA PRO A 363 3.23 -5.84 46.34
C PRO A 363 2.85 -7.24 45.84
N ALA A 364 3.86 -7.93 45.31
CA ALA A 364 3.79 -9.34 44.94
C ALA A 364 3.63 -10.21 46.20
N THR A 365 2.57 -11.00 46.23
CA THR A 365 2.44 -12.14 47.16
C THR A 365 2.94 -13.39 46.47
N VAL A 366 4.03 -13.93 47.03
CA VAL A 366 4.63 -15.20 46.66
C VAL A 366 4.02 -16.26 47.56
N ALA A 367 3.48 -17.34 47.00
CA ALA A 367 3.15 -18.57 47.72
C ALA A 367 3.86 -19.76 47.05
N PRO A 368 4.29 -20.80 47.81
CA PRO A 368 5.30 -21.75 47.36
C PRO A 368 4.72 -23.05 46.78
N MET A 369 5.54 -23.65 45.91
CA MET A 369 5.70 -25.08 45.54
C MET A 369 4.48 -26.00 45.45
N ALA A 370 4.28 -26.56 44.25
CA ALA A 370 3.91 -27.97 44.09
C ALA A 370 4.89 -28.64 43.12
N THR A 371 5.43 -29.76 43.57
CA THR A 371 6.46 -30.60 42.98
C THR A 371 5.94 -31.51 41.87
N ALA A 372 6.82 -31.73 40.89
CA ALA A 372 7.05 -32.94 40.09
C ALA A 372 5.84 -33.72 39.52
N ASN A 373 5.78 -33.79 38.18
CA ASN A 373 5.54 -35.05 37.48
C ASN A 373 6.54 -35.20 36.33
N THR A 374 7.39 -36.21 36.45
CA THR A 374 8.38 -36.67 35.49
C THR A 374 7.68 -37.28 34.27
N VAL A 375 7.91 -36.69 33.09
CA VAL A 375 7.56 -37.33 31.82
C VAL A 375 8.71 -38.25 31.41
N ALA A 376 8.39 -39.53 31.25
CA ALA A 376 9.31 -40.57 30.82
C ALA A 376 9.86 -40.28 29.41
N ILE A 377 11.18 -40.39 29.27
CA ILE A 377 11.91 -40.34 28.01
C ILE A 377 11.84 -41.74 27.37
N PRO A 378 11.38 -41.91 26.12
CA PRO A 378 11.49 -43.18 25.43
C PRO A 378 12.95 -43.47 25.05
N ALA A 379 13.38 -44.70 25.29
CA ALA A 379 14.73 -45.20 25.04
C ALA A 379 15.15 -45.13 23.56
N PRO A 380 16.44 -44.96 23.25
CA PRO A 380 16.92 -44.94 21.87
C PRO A 380 16.95 -46.34 21.25
N GLU A 381 16.38 -46.46 20.06
CA GLU A 381 16.44 -47.66 19.21
C GLU A 381 17.89 -48.05 18.90
N LYS A 382 18.22 -49.33 19.13
CA LYS A 382 19.48 -49.94 18.75
C LYS A 382 19.54 -50.10 17.23
N LYS A 383 20.40 -49.32 16.58
CA LYS A 383 20.79 -49.53 15.17
C LYS A 383 21.41 -50.93 15.02
N LYS A 384 20.82 -51.76 14.16
CA LYS A 384 21.41 -53.05 13.74
C LYS A 384 22.64 -52.78 12.85
N PRO A 385 23.75 -53.51 13.02
CA PRO A 385 24.88 -53.41 12.11
C PRO A 385 24.53 -54.06 10.77
N TRP A 386 24.55 -53.23 9.73
CA TRP A 386 24.84 -53.64 8.36
C TRP A 386 26.20 -54.37 8.32
N TRP A 387 26.33 -55.35 7.43
CA TRP A 387 27.44 -56.32 7.27
C TRP A 387 27.33 -57.64 8.05
N LYS A 388 26.67 -58.62 7.43
CA LYS A 388 27.28 -59.93 7.13
C LYS A 388 26.37 -60.78 6.20
N LEU A 389 26.99 -61.23 5.09
CA LEU A 389 26.77 -62.49 4.34
C LEU A 389 25.43 -62.59 3.55
N GLY A 390 25.37 -62.73 2.22
CA GLY A 390 26.31 -63.29 1.25
C GLY A 390 25.91 -64.72 0.90
N GLY A 391 25.53 -64.96 -0.37
CA GLY A 391 25.62 -66.27 -1.02
C GLY A 391 24.34 -67.13 -1.07
N ASN A 392 23.62 -67.05 -2.18
CA ASN A 392 23.55 -68.13 -3.16
C ASN A 392 23.26 -67.55 -4.55
#